data_AF-A0A2V9Y0Y7-F1
#
_entry.id   AF-A0A2V9Y0Y7-F1
#
_cell.length_a   1.000
_cell.length_b   1.000
_cell.length_c   1.000
_cell.angle_alpha   90.00
_cell.angle_beta   90.00
_cell.angle_gamma   90.00
#
_symmetry.space_group_name_H-M   'P 1'
#
loop_
_entity.id
_entity.type
_entity.pdbx_description
1 polymer ?
#
loop_
_entity_poly.entity_id
_entity_poly.type
_entity_poly.pdbx_seq_one_letter_code
_entity_poly.pdbx_strand_id
1 'polypeptide(L)'
;MVILLIPEPVPSDVVGPQFTSARPIIEKVGVPVIDLLDTYAGSKNLLELRVSQDDVHANARGHEMVFENLYRKIEQDSKLSDFVFGTNQSKAARSGASQSLASSAAPIRPASP
;
A
#
# COMPACT_ATOMS: atom_id res chain seq x y z
N MET A 1 15.39 1.87 1.70
CA MET A 1 14.93 1.98 3.10
C MET A 1 13.59 2.68 3.12
N VAL A 2 12.64 2.20 3.92
CA VAL A 2 11.32 2.82 4.13
C VAL A 2 11.09 2.91 5.63
N ILE A 3 10.33 3.91 6.09
CA ILE A 3 9.90 4.00 7.49
C ILE A 3 8.41 3.67 7.58
N LEU A 4 8.08 2.75 8.48
CA LEU A 4 6.70 2.38 8.78
C LEU A 4 6.31 2.95 10.15
N LEU A 5 5.18 3.65 10.22
CA LEU A 5 4.60 4.07 11.49
C LEU A 5 3.44 3.14 11.83
N ILE A 6 3.68 2.19 12.74
CA ILE A 6 2.73 1.14 13.11
C ILE A 6 2.08 1.52 14.44
N PRO A 7 0.75 1.72 14.52
CA PRO A 7 0.09 2.05 15.78
C PRO A 7 -0.12 0.81 16.62
N GLU A 8 -0.26 1.01 17.93
CA GLU A 8 -0.84 -0.01 18.81
C GLU A 8 -2.38 0.04 18.76
N PRO A 9 -3.09 -1.07 19.04
CA PRO A 9 -4.54 -1.12 19.21
C PRO A 9 -5.00 -0.40 20.49
N VAL A 10 -4.77 0.91 20.53
CA VAL A 10 -5.19 1.85 21.56
C VAL A 10 -5.94 3.02 20.90
N PRO A 11 -6.73 3.80 21.66
CA PRO A 11 -7.42 4.96 21.11
C PRO A 11 -6.46 5.90 20.37
N SER A 12 -6.88 6.42 19.21
CA SER A 12 -6.01 7.17 18.29
C SER A 12 -5.52 8.50 18.86
N ASP A 13 -6.24 9.07 19.82
CA ASP A 13 -5.85 10.26 20.59
C ASP A 13 -4.66 9.99 21.53
N VAL A 14 -4.39 8.73 21.89
CA VAL A 14 -3.23 8.35 22.71
C VAL A 14 -1.95 8.30 21.87
N VAL A 15 -2.01 7.71 20.67
CA VAL A 15 -0.83 7.49 19.81
C VAL A 15 -0.62 8.58 18.75
N GLY A 16 -1.68 9.29 18.37
CA GLY A 16 -1.64 10.35 17.34
C GLY A 16 -0.64 11.48 17.61
N PRO A 17 -0.50 11.99 18.86
CA PRO A 17 0.50 13.01 19.16
C PRO A 17 1.94 12.53 18.93
N GLN A 18 2.23 11.26 19.20
CA GLN A 18 3.56 10.67 19.01
C GLN A 18 3.92 10.61 17.52
N PHE A 19 2.97 10.16 16.69
CA PHE A 19 3.12 10.12 15.23
C PHE A 19 3.32 11.52 14.64
N THR A 20 2.49 12.47 15.08
CA THR A 20 2.56 13.87 14.64
C THR A 20 3.91 14.50 14.99
N SER A 21 4.44 14.20 16.18
CA SER A 21 5.72 14.72 16.64
C SER A 21 6.91 14.11 15.90
N ALA A 22 6.80 12.85 15.47
CA ALA A 22 7.87 12.17 14.72
C ALA A 22 7.98 12.65 13.27
N ARG A 23 6.87 13.07 12.64
CA ARG A 23 6.81 13.45 11.21
C ARG A 23 7.89 14.46 10.78
N PRO A 24 8.06 15.63 11.44
CA PRO A 24 9.07 16.61 11.03
C PRO A 24 10.52 16.11 11.11
N ILE A 25 10.78 15.14 11.99
CA ILE A 25 12.11 14.53 12.13
C ILE A 25 12.34 13.56 10.96
N ILE A 26 11.33 12.74 10.66
CA ILE A 26 11.41 11.73 9.61
C ILE A 26 11.48 12.37 8.22
N GLU A 27 10.71 13.44 7.98
CA GLU A 27 10.72 14.17 6.70
C GLU A 27 12.12 14.70 6.34
N LYS A 28 12.93 15.09 7.33
CA LYS A 28 14.31 15.55 7.11
C LYS A 28 15.26 14.45 6.63
N VAL A 29 14.93 13.18 6.87
CA VAL A 29 15.73 12.04 6.43
C VAL A 29 15.55 11.78 4.93
N GLY A 30 14.46 12.27 4.32
CA GLY A 30 14.21 12.13 2.89
C GLY A 30 13.89 10.70 2.43
N VAL A 31 13.46 9.84 3.35
CA VAL A 31 13.02 8.47 3.05
C VAL A 31 11.50 8.38 3.01
N PRO A 32 10.92 7.50 2.17
CA PRO A 32 9.48 7.35 2.13
C PRO A 32 8.94 6.86 3.49
N VAL A 33 7.78 7.39 3.86
CA VAL A 33 7.09 7.08 5.12
C VAL A 33 5.72 6.53 4.80
N ILE A 34 5.40 5.37 5.37
CA ILE A 34 4.05 4.81 5.32
C ILE A 34 3.45 4.94 6.72
N ASP A 35 2.49 5.85 6.84
CA ASP A 35 1.75 6.08 8.07
C ASP A 35 0.58 5.09 8.15
N LEU A 36 0.49 4.28 9.20
CA LEU A 36 -0.60 3.32 9.42
C LEU A 36 -1.48 3.70 10.62
N LEU A 37 -1.45 4.93 11.12
CA LEU A 37 -2.21 5.38 12.30
C LEU A 37 -3.72 5.09 12.20
N ASP A 38 -4.25 5.08 10.98
CA ASP A 38 -5.65 4.81 10.66
C ASP A 38 -6.05 3.33 10.74
N THR A 39 -5.11 2.40 10.99
CA THR A 39 -5.35 0.94 10.95
C THR A 39 -6.52 0.52 11.81
N TYR A 40 -6.66 1.09 13.01
CA TYR A 40 -7.67 0.67 13.98
C TYR A 40 -8.85 1.64 14.11
N ALA A 41 -8.94 2.68 13.26
CA ALA A 41 -9.92 3.75 13.40
C ALA A 41 -11.38 3.27 13.32
N GLY A 42 -11.65 2.14 12.63
CA GLY A 42 -12.97 1.54 12.50
C GLY A 42 -13.30 0.44 13.51
N SER A 43 -12.36 0.08 14.38
CA SER A 43 -12.53 -1.04 15.32
C SER A 43 -13.43 -0.64 16.50
N LYS A 44 -14.47 -1.44 16.76
CA LYS A 44 -15.39 -1.22 17.88
C LYS A 44 -14.82 -1.65 19.23
N ASN A 45 -13.93 -2.64 19.23
CA ASN A 45 -13.29 -3.16 20.44
C ASN A 45 -11.78 -3.34 20.19
N LEU A 46 -10.98 -2.42 20.71
CA LEU A 46 -9.52 -2.46 20.57
C LEU A 46 -8.86 -3.49 21.49
N LEU A 47 -9.52 -3.87 22.60
CA LEU A 47 -8.97 -4.87 23.53
C LEU A 47 -8.91 -6.27 22.89
N GLU A 48 -9.85 -6.59 21.99
CA GLU A 48 -9.85 -7.85 21.23
C GLU A 48 -8.70 -7.95 20.21
N LEU A 49 -8.04 -6.83 19.92
CA LEU A 49 -6.91 -6.77 18.98
C LEU A 49 -5.56 -6.80 19.70
N ARG A 50 -5.55 -6.88 21.02
CA ARG A 50 -4.33 -6.95 21.85
C ARG A 50 -3.95 -8.38 22.19
N VAL A 51 -2.67 -8.60 22.51
CA VAL A 51 -2.18 -9.87 23.07
C VAL A 51 -2.87 -10.17 24.40
N SER A 52 -3.00 -9.17 25.27
CA SER A 52 -3.72 -9.28 26.55
C SER A 52 -4.23 -7.92 27.03
N GLN A 53 -4.84 -7.85 28.21
CA GLN A 53 -5.27 -6.56 28.77
C GLN A 53 -4.10 -5.65 29.13
N ASP A 54 -3.02 -6.22 29.66
CA ASP A 54 -1.83 -5.50 30.13
C ASP A 54 -0.75 -5.36 29.04
N ASP A 55 -0.88 -6.11 27.94
CA ASP A 55 0.00 -6.04 26.79
C ASP A 55 -0.73 -5.37 25.62
N VAL A 56 -0.36 -4.11 25.36
CA VAL A 56 -0.99 -3.30 24.32
C VAL A 56 -0.59 -3.71 22.90
N HIS A 57 0.39 -4.61 22.73
CA HIS A 57 0.80 -5.04 21.40
C HIS A 57 -0.34 -5.75 20.67
N ALA A 58 -0.35 -5.57 19.35
CA ALA A 58 -1.28 -6.26 18.47
C ALA A 58 -1.18 -7.80 18.61
N ASN A 59 -2.32 -8.48 18.66
CA ASN A 59 -2.37 -9.93 18.46
C ASN A 59 -2.39 -10.29 16.97
N ALA A 60 -2.58 -11.57 16.65
CA ALA A 60 -2.62 -12.05 15.27
C ALA A 60 -3.61 -11.29 14.38
N ARG A 61 -4.84 -11.02 14.86
CA ARG A 61 -5.83 -10.26 14.11
C ARG A 61 -5.44 -8.78 13.99
N GLY A 62 -4.87 -8.21 15.05
CA GLY A 62 -4.33 -6.85 15.02
C GLY A 62 -3.21 -6.68 13.98
N HIS A 63 -2.32 -7.66 13.86
CA HIS A 63 -1.25 -7.68 12.85
C HIS A 63 -1.78 -7.90 11.43
N GLU A 64 -2.82 -8.72 11.26
CA GLU A 64 -3.48 -8.90 9.96
C GLU A 64 -4.04 -7.57 9.45
N MET A 65 -4.69 -6.77 10.32
CA MET A 65 -5.19 -5.45 9.95
C MET A 65 -4.06 -4.48 9.55
N VAL A 66 -2.91 -4.53 10.25
CA VAL A 66 -1.72 -3.74 9.87
C VAL A 66 -1.23 -4.13 8.49
N PHE A 67 -1.17 -5.43 8.20
CA PHE A 67 -0.79 -5.94 6.88
C PHE A 67 -1.75 -5.48 5.79
N GLU A 68 -3.06 -5.65 5.98
CA GLU A 68 -4.08 -5.24 5.00
C GLU A 68 -3.98 -3.74 4.68
N ASN A 69 -3.81 -2.89 5.72
CA ASN A 69 -3.69 -1.45 5.54
C ASN A 69 -2.39 -1.08 4.82
N LEU A 70 -1.26 -1.68 5.22
CA LEU A 70 0.04 -1.48 4.59
C LEU A 70 0.00 -1.87 3.11
N TYR A 71 -0.50 -3.06 2.81
CA TYR A 71 -0.58 -3.59 1.46
C TYR A 71 -1.43 -2.67 0.57
N ARG A 72 -2.61 -2.27 1.05
CA ARG A 72 -3.49 -1.32 0.35
C ARG A 72 -2.80 0.01 0.06
N LYS A 73 -2.05 0.58 1.02
CA LYS A 73 -1.35 1.85 0.82
C LYS A 73 -0.21 1.73 -0.18
N ILE A 74 0.49 0.60 -0.21
CA ILE A 74 1.52 0.34 -1.22
C ILE A 74 0.89 0.24 -2.61
N GLU A 75 -0.23 -0.50 -2.77
CA GLU A 75 -0.89 -0.65 -4.08
C GLU A 75 -1.47 0.66 -4.63
N GLN A 76 -1.93 1.56 -3.76
CA GLN A 76 -2.55 2.83 -4.16
C GLN A 76 -1.55 3.92 -4.57
N ASP A 77 -0.28 3.80 -4.19
CA ASP A 77 0.79 4.73 -4.58
C ASP A 77 1.72 4.02 -5.57
N SER A 78 1.63 4.39 -6.86
CA SER A 78 2.45 3.77 -7.90
C SER A 78 3.95 3.92 -7.69
N LYS A 79 4.41 5.04 -7.11
CA LYS A 79 5.84 5.25 -6.82
C LYS A 79 6.29 4.36 -5.68
N LEU A 80 5.46 4.22 -4.66
CA LEU A 80 5.73 3.35 -3.51
C LEU A 80 5.67 1.88 -3.92
N SER A 81 4.71 1.49 -4.74
CA SER A 81 4.58 0.16 -5.33
C SER A 81 5.82 -0.22 -6.15
N ASP A 82 6.22 0.66 -7.08
CA ASP A 82 7.43 0.47 -7.89
C ASP A 82 8.69 0.39 -7.00
N PHE A 83 8.74 1.15 -5.90
CA PHE A 83 9.86 1.12 -4.95
C PHE A 83 9.90 -0.18 -4.12
N VAL A 84 8.76 -0.68 -3.65
CA VAL A 84 8.67 -1.84 -2.77
C VAL A 84 8.75 -3.16 -3.55
N PHE A 85 8.00 -3.27 -4.64
CA PHE A 85 7.91 -4.50 -5.44
C PHE A 85 8.86 -4.53 -6.65
N GLY A 86 9.47 -3.39 -6.97
CA GLY A 86 10.27 -3.24 -8.18
C GLY A 86 9.40 -3.01 -9.43
N THR A 87 9.99 -2.40 -10.45
CA THR A 87 9.32 -2.02 -11.71
C THR A 87 9.02 -3.19 -12.66
N ASN A 88 9.32 -4.43 -12.25
CA ASN A 88 9.15 -5.61 -13.12
C ASN A 88 7.69 -6.06 -13.26
N GLN A 89 6.77 -5.66 -12.36
CA GLN A 89 5.33 -5.94 -12.50
C GLN A 89 4.63 -4.99 -13.49
N SER A 90 5.09 -3.74 -13.58
CA SER A 90 4.54 -2.70 -14.46
C SER A 90 4.77 -2.99 -15.95
N LYS A 91 5.73 -3.89 -16.28
CA LYS A 91 6.01 -4.32 -17.66
C LYS A 91 5.14 -5.51 -18.12
N ALA A 92 4.69 -6.36 -17.20
CA ALA A 92 3.82 -7.50 -17.54
C ALA A 92 2.40 -7.04 -17.95
N ALA A 93 1.85 -6.03 -17.28
CA ALA A 93 0.53 -5.48 -17.60
C ALA A 93 0.47 -4.75 -18.97
N ARG A 94 1.61 -4.27 -19.49
CA ARG A 94 1.69 -3.60 -20.80
C ARG A 94 2.02 -4.54 -21.97
N SER A 95 2.46 -5.78 -21.71
CA SER A 95 2.76 -6.75 -22.76
C SER A 95 1.52 -7.48 -23.30
N GLY A 96 0.41 -7.49 -22.56
CA GLY A 96 -0.84 -8.15 -22.97
C GLY A 96 -1.77 -7.30 -23.85
N ALA A 97 -1.61 -5.97 -23.84
CA ALA A 97 -2.51 -5.06 -24.55
C ALA A 97 -2.10 -4.78 -26.01
N SER A 98 -0.88 -5.14 -26.43
CA SER A 98 -0.35 -4.81 -27.76
C SER A 98 -0.39 -5.95 -28.79
N GLN A 99 -0.92 -7.13 -28.46
CA GLN A 99 -1.03 -8.24 -29.43
C GLN A 99 -2.41 -8.36 -30.10
N SER A 100 -3.36 -7.47 -29.84
CA SER A 100 -4.70 -7.53 -30.45
C SER A 100 -4.88 -6.69 -31.74
N LEU A 101 -3.86 -6.01 -32.26
CA LEU A 101 -4.03 -5.01 -33.33
C LEU A 101 -3.12 -5.17 -34.55
N ALA A 102 -2.61 -6.37 -34.84
CA ALA A 102 -1.82 -6.60 -36.05
C ALA A 102 -2.17 -7.92 -36.75
N SER A 103 -3.41 -8.04 -37.24
CA SER A 103 -3.72 -8.96 -38.34
C SER A 103 -4.96 -8.52 -39.10
N SER A 104 -4.86 -7.44 -39.87
CA SER A 104 -5.64 -7.26 -41.10
C SER A 104 -5.05 -6.13 -41.93
N ALA A 105 -3.98 -6.42 -42.66
CA ALA A 105 -3.56 -5.62 -43.81
C ALA A 105 -3.90 -6.42 -45.07
N ALA A 106 -4.66 -5.77 -45.95
CA ALA A 106 -5.37 -6.28 -47.12
C ALA A 106 -4.47 -6.91 -48.21
N PRO A 107 -5.10 -7.43 -49.29
CA PRO A 107 -4.64 -6.96 -50.59
C PRO A 107 -5.74 -6.46 -51.51
N ILE A 108 -5.40 -5.34 -52.13
CA ILE A 108 -5.99 -4.69 -53.30
C ILE A 108 -6.07 -5.70 -54.45
N ARG A 109 -7.20 -5.73 -55.16
CA ARG A 109 -7.27 -6.30 -56.52
C ARG A 109 -7.90 -5.31 -57.51
N PRO A 110 -7.50 -5.39 -58.79
CA PRO A 110 -7.53 -4.26 -59.71
C PRO A 110 -8.82 -4.22 -60.53
N ALA A 111 -9.12 -3.04 -61.05
CA ALA A 111 -10.11 -2.84 -62.10
C ALA A 111 -9.66 -3.48 -63.42
N SER A 112 -10.62 -3.99 -64.19
CA SER A 112 -10.73 -3.97 -65.67
C SER A 112 -11.74 -5.02 -66.16
N PRO A 113 -12.28 -4.92 -67.40
CA PRO A 113 -12.32 -3.80 -68.35
C PRO A 113 -13.71 -3.17 -68.53
#